data_AF-A0A444RXS9-F1
#
_entry.id   AF-A0A444RXS9-F1
#
_cell.length_a   1.000
_cell.length_b   1.000
_cell.length_c   1.000
_cell.angle_alpha   90.00
_cell.angle_beta   90.00
_cell.angle_gamma   90.00
#
_symmetry.space_group_name_H-M   'P 1'
#
loop_
_entity.id
_entity.type
_entity.pdbx_description
1 polymer ?
#
loop_
_entity_poly.entity_id
_entity_poly.type
_entity_poly.pdbx_seq_one_letter_code
_entity_poly.pdbx_strand_id
1 'polypeptide(L)'
;MLIASSLSNTPLLVRSLRLQKAVFQAIHALSMLVKAGVNYVARTKSLEWSIQHSLGNFECAVLLSKWLLTLSSIGPNDQPVSTDEKNFLEMIRRMLDETEFAVPIDPSLGGPAANPPSNMEALAGDSTRLRQLAAAVIRLWAETFKGTHIFDLVRVMGSSLDGYASLVEKPHDRAPMGRIAAEAGLG
;
A
#
# COMPACT_ATOMS: atom_id res chain seq x y z
N MET A 1 4.01 -8.77 -16.53
CA MET A 1 2.77 -8.98 -15.73
C MET A 1 2.90 -10.07 -14.66
N LEU A 2 3.65 -11.17 -14.87
CA LEU A 2 3.76 -12.25 -13.86
C LEU A 2 4.17 -11.77 -12.46
N ILE A 3 5.18 -10.90 -12.33
CA ILE A 3 5.64 -10.39 -11.03
C ILE A 3 4.53 -9.58 -10.35
N ALA A 4 3.88 -8.65 -11.06
CA ALA A 4 2.78 -7.85 -10.50
C ALA A 4 1.63 -8.72 -9.96
N SER A 5 1.24 -9.77 -10.70
CA SER A 5 0.21 -10.72 -10.27
C SER A 5 0.67 -11.56 -9.07
N SER A 6 1.94 -11.97 -9.03
CA SER A 6 2.50 -12.64 -7.84
C SER A 6 2.47 -11.72 -6.62
N LEU A 7 2.85 -10.45 -6.77
CA LEU A 7 2.79 -9.46 -5.69
C LEU A 7 1.36 -9.23 -5.21
N SER A 8 0.37 -9.14 -6.12
CA SER A 8 -1.04 -9.01 -5.73
C SER A 8 -1.53 -10.22 -4.94
N ASN A 9 -1.12 -11.42 -5.35
CA ASN A 9 -1.55 -12.69 -4.75
C ASN A 9 -0.81 -13.04 -3.45
N THR A 10 0.30 -12.38 -3.13
CA THR A 10 0.99 -12.54 -1.83
C THR A 10 -0.01 -12.31 -0.68
N PRO A 11 -0.03 -13.19 0.34
CA PRO A 11 -0.97 -13.06 1.46
C PRO A 11 -0.79 -11.73 2.21
N LEU A 12 -1.86 -11.32 2.89
CA LEU A 12 -1.83 -10.16 3.80
C LEU A 12 -0.95 -10.46 5.02
N LEU A 13 -0.54 -9.41 5.72
CA LEU A 13 0.44 -9.50 6.79
C LEU A 13 -0.23 -9.82 8.12
N VAL A 14 0.44 -10.59 8.96
CA VAL A 14 0.02 -10.82 10.35
C VAL A 14 0.46 -9.64 11.20
N ARG A 15 -0.52 -8.93 11.79
CA ARG A 15 -0.26 -7.77 12.66
C ARG A 15 0.52 -8.21 13.90
N SER A 16 1.66 -7.58 14.13
CA SER A 16 2.57 -7.89 15.25
C SER A 16 3.52 -6.71 15.52
N LEU A 17 4.13 -6.67 16.71
CA LEU A 17 5.12 -5.65 17.05
C LEU A 17 6.36 -5.69 16.13
N ARG A 18 6.73 -6.89 15.64
CA ARG A 18 7.81 -7.03 14.65
C ARG A 18 7.44 -6.35 13.34
N LEU A 19 6.21 -6.53 12.88
CA LEU A 19 5.71 -5.87 11.68
C LEU A 19 5.71 -4.35 11.84
N GLN A 20 5.28 -3.83 12.98
CA GLN A 20 5.29 -2.39 13.24
C GLN A 20 6.69 -1.78 13.09
N LYS A 21 7.75 -2.45 13.57
CA LYS A 21 9.14 -2.00 13.40
C LYS A 21 9.55 -1.97 11.92
N ALA A 22 9.18 -3.01 11.16
CA ALA A 22 9.49 -3.08 9.73
C ALA A 22 8.74 -2.01 8.94
N VAL A 23 7.46 -1.76 9.27
CA VAL A 23 6.65 -0.69 8.69
C VAL A 23 7.25 0.67 9.00
N PHE A 24 7.67 0.91 10.24
CA PHE A 24 8.34 2.17 10.62
C PHE A 24 9.61 2.41 9.78
N GLN A 25 10.42 1.37 9.56
CA GLN A 25 11.60 1.47 8.71
C GLN A 25 11.24 1.78 7.24
N ALA A 26 10.20 1.14 6.70
CA ALA A 26 9.72 1.41 5.34
C ALA A 26 9.18 2.85 5.20
N ILE A 27 8.49 3.35 6.23
CA ILE A 27 8.03 4.74 6.32
C ILE A 27 9.22 5.70 6.34
N HIS A 28 10.28 5.37 7.09
CA HIS A 28 11.48 6.19 7.11
C HIS A 28 12.17 6.23 5.73
N ALA A 29 12.29 5.09 5.06
CA ALA A 29 12.81 5.02 3.70
C ALA A 29 11.98 5.88 2.74
N LEU A 30 10.65 5.80 2.83
CA LEU A 30 9.74 6.65 2.06
C LEU A 30 9.96 8.14 2.35
N SER A 31 10.11 8.52 3.62
CA SER A 31 10.37 9.92 4.02
C SER A 31 11.64 10.47 3.39
N MET A 32 12.71 9.67 3.36
CA MET A 32 13.96 10.07 2.74
C MET A 32 13.81 10.28 1.23
N LEU A 33 13.04 9.42 0.54
CA LEU A 33 12.75 9.57 -0.88
C LEU A 33 11.91 10.81 -1.18
N VAL A 34 10.85 11.04 -0.41
CA VAL A 34 9.97 12.20 -0.59
C VAL A 34 10.75 13.49 -0.37
N LYS A 35 11.53 13.59 0.71
CA LYS A 35 12.37 14.76 1.01
C LYS A 35 13.44 15.02 -0.05
N ALA A 36 14.02 13.97 -0.62
CA ALA A 36 14.97 14.11 -1.72
C ALA A 36 14.30 14.54 -3.03
N GLY A 37 12.98 14.32 -3.16
CA GLY A 37 12.22 14.50 -4.38
C GLY A 37 12.27 13.25 -5.27
N VAL A 38 11.12 12.60 -5.45
CA VAL A 38 10.96 11.34 -6.19
C VAL A 38 11.54 11.44 -7.61
N ASN A 39 11.18 12.51 -8.34
CA ASN A 39 11.69 12.80 -9.68
C ASN A 39 13.19 13.10 -9.70
N TYR A 40 13.72 13.74 -8.66
CA TYR A 40 15.16 14.01 -8.53
C TYR A 40 15.95 12.73 -8.31
N VAL A 41 15.47 11.86 -7.41
CA VAL A 41 16.06 10.54 -7.14
C VAL A 41 16.09 9.68 -8.42
N ALA A 42 14.96 9.60 -9.12
CA ALA A 42 14.86 8.84 -10.38
C ALA A 42 15.85 9.31 -11.45
N ARG A 43 16.18 10.61 -11.51
CA ARG A 43 17.09 11.13 -12.54
C ARG A 43 18.56 11.11 -12.13
N THR A 44 18.83 11.35 -10.84
CA THR A 44 20.20 11.69 -10.38
C THR A 44 20.85 10.56 -9.60
N LYS A 45 20.07 9.78 -8.85
CA LYS A 45 20.61 8.75 -7.93
C LYS A 45 20.51 7.33 -8.47
N SER A 46 19.78 7.16 -9.57
CA SER A 46 19.56 5.87 -10.24
C SER A 46 20.83 5.13 -10.67
N LEU A 47 21.91 5.86 -10.96
CA LEU A 47 23.23 5.29 -11.31
C LEU A 47 24.12 5.03 -10.08
N GLU A 48 23.85 5.68 -8.95
CA GLU A 48 24.59 5.48 -7.69
C GLU A 48 24.03 4.32 -6.85
N TRP A 49 22.81 3.87 -7.16
CA TRP A 49 22.16 2.81 -6.40
C TRP A 49 22.75 1.44 -6.73
N SER A 50 23.21 0.74 -5.68
CA SER A 50 23.51 -0.69 -5.79
C SER A 50 22.21 -1.48 -6.00
N ILE A 51 22.35 -2.71 -6.52
CA ILE A 51 21.20 -3.61 -6.66
C ILE A 51 20.52 -3.90 -5.31
N GLN A 52 21.30 -3.96 -4.22
CA GLN A 52 20.79 -4.16 -2.86
C GLN A 52 19.92 -2.98 -2.41
N HIS A 53 20.35 -1.74 -2.71
CA HIS A 53 19.57 -0.55 -2.39
C HIS A 53 18.25 -0.52 -3.18
N SER A 54 18.30 -0.92 -4.45
CA SER A 54 17.11 -1.04 -5.30
C SER A 54 16.12 -2.08 -4.77
N LEU A 55 16.62 -3.27 -4.41
CA LEU A 55 15.81 -4.34 -3.85
C LEU A 55 15.18 -3.96 -2.51
N GLY A 56 15.94 -3.29 -1.62
CA GLY A 56 15.42 -2.82 -0.35
C GLY A 56 14.28 -1.82 -0.51
N ASN A 57 14.36 -0.89 -1.46
CA ASN A 57 13.26 0.03 -1.78
C ASN A 57 12.05 -0.71 -2.36
N PHE A 58 12.29 -1.70 -3.22
CA PHE A 58 11.22 -2.53 -3.78
C PHE A 58 10.48 -3.32 -2.69
N GLU A 59 11.22 -3.92 -1.74
CA GLU A 59 10.64 -4.61 -0.58
C GLU A 59 9.87 -3.66 0.33
N CYS A 60 10.38 -2.45 0.58
CA CYS A 60 9.67 -1.43 1.35
C CYS A 60 8.33 -1.05 0.70
N ALA A 61 8.30 -0.93 -0.63
CA ALA A 61 7.08 -0.65 -1.39
C ALA A 61 6.03 -1.74 -1.22
N VAL A 62 6.44 -3.00 -1.37
CA VAL A 62 5.54 -4.15 -1.22
C VAL A 62 5.08 -4.28 0.24
N LEU A 63 5.98 -4.15 1.20
CA LEU A 63 5.67 -4.25 2.63
C LEU A 63 4.64 -3.20 3.05
N LEU A 64 4.87 -1.93 2.71
CA LEU A 64 4.01 -0.83 3.14
C LEU A 64 2.63 -0.94 2.48
N SER A 65 2.58 -1.30 1.20
CA SER A 65 1.33 -1.61 0.49
C SER A 65 0.55 -2.75 1.17
N LYS A 66 1.21 -3.88 1.44
CA LYS A 66 0.55 -5.04 2.06
C LYS A 66 0.08 -4.75 3.48
N TRP A 67 0.81 -3.92 4.22
CA TRP A 67 0.36 -3.44 5.52
C TRP A 67 -0.91 -2.57 5.40
N LEU A 68 -0.96 -1.61 4.47
CA LEU A 68 -2.16 -0.81 4.22
C LEU A 68 -3.36 -1.67 3.78
N LEU A 69 -3.14 -2.67 2.94
CA LEU A 69 -4.17 -3.64 2.55
C LEU A 69 -4.64 -4.51 3.73
N THR A 70 -3.72 -4.87 4.62
CA THR A 70 -4.06 -5.59 5.86
C THR A 70 -4.99 -4.75 6.71
N LEU A 71 -4.69 -3.46 6.90
CA LEU A 71 -5.57 -2.53 7.62
C LEU A 71 -6.92 -2.36 6.93
N SER A 72 -6.95 -2.31 5.58
CA SER A 72 -8.20 -2.21 4.81
C SER A 72 -9.12 -3.42 4.97
N SER A 73 -8.57 -4.56 5.42
CA SER A 73 -9.31 -5.82 5.57
C SER A 73 -9.84 -6.08 6.98
N ILE A 74 -9.57 -5.17 7.93
CA ILE A 74 -10.05 -5.27 9.31
C ILE A 74 -11.59 -5.16 9.31
N GLY A 75 -12.25 -6.23 9.76
CA GLY A 75 -13.69 -6.27 9.93
C GLY A 75 -14.16 -5.75 11.29
N PRO A 76 -15.48 -5.66 11.52
CA PRO A 76 -16.06 -5.19 12.78
C PRO A 76 -15.70 -6.05 14.01
N ASN A 77 -15.37 -7.33 13.80
CA ASN A 77 -15.03 -8.28 14.87
C ASN A 77 -13.52 -8.43 15.10
N ASP A 78 -12.69 -7.77 14.27
CA ASP A 78 -11.23 -7.85 14.39
C ASP A 78 -10.70 -6.81 15.37
N GLN A 79 -9.45 -7.00 15.82
CA GLN A 79 -8.78 -6.00 16.64
C GLN A 79 -8.72 -4.66 15.89
N PRO A 80 -9.17 -3.54 16.49
CA PRO A 80 -9.15 -2.25 15.83
C PRO A 80 -7.71 -1.78 15.52
N VAL A 81 -7.58 -0.79 14.65
CA VAL A 81 -6.30 -0.14 14.32
C VAL A 81 -5.72 0.51 15.59
N SER A 82 -4.48 0.17 15.92
CA SER A 82 -3.80 0.70 17.11
C SER A 82 -3.43 2.18 16.95
N THR A 83 -3.16 2.87 18.06
CA THR A 83 -2.70 4.27 18.02
C THR A 83 -1.44 4.44 17.19
N ASP A 84 -0.47 3.53 17.32
CA ASP A 84 0.77 3.57 16.52
C ASP A 84 0.50 3.42 15.02
N GLU A 85 -0.40 2.52 14.64
CA GLU A 85 -0.78 2.33 13.24
C GLU A 85 -1.51 3.55 12.68
N LYS A 86 -2.33 4.24 13.49
CA LYS A 86 -2.94 5.52 13.10
C LYS A 86 -1.89 6.61 12.87
N ASN A 87 -0.91 6.71 13.76
CA ASN A 87 0.21 7.65 13.60
C ASN A 87 0.99 7.38 12.31
N PHE A 88 1.27 6.10 12.02
CA PHE A 88 1.93 5.69 10.78
C PHE A 88 1.11 6.02 9.53
N LEU A 89 -0.21 5.79 9.56
CA LEU A 89 -1.11 6.17 8.48
C LEU A 89 -1.06 7.68 8.21
N GLU A 90 -1.10 8.48 9.27
CA GLU A 90 -1.03 9.94 9.16
C GLU A 90 0.30 10.42 8.58
N MET A 91 1.42 9.81 8.99
CA MET A 91 2.74 10.08 8.40
C MET A 91 2.76 9.78 6.90
N ILE A 92 2.23 8.63 6.48
CA ILE A 92 2.20 8.24 5.05
C ILE A 92 1.33 9.20 4.25
N ARG A 93 0.16 9.58 4.78
CA ARG A 93 -0.73 10.55 4.13
C ARG A 93 -0.04 11.88 3.90
N ARG A 94 0.54 12.46 4.96
CA ARG A 94 1.29 13.72 4.87
C ARG A 94 2.40 13.66 3.83
N MET A 95 3.17 12.57 3.81
CA MET A 95 4.24 12.40 2.83
C MET A 95 3.73 12.28 1.39
N LEU A 96 2.57 11.64 1.17
CA LEU A 96 1.99 11.56 -0.17
C LEU A 96 1.39 12.89 -0.62
N ASP A 97 0.79 13.66 0.30
CA ASP A 97 0.25 14.99 0.03
C ASP A 97 1.33 15.99 -0.41
N GLU A 98 2.60 15.76 -0.04
CA GLU A 98 3.77 16.52 -0.51
C GLU A 98 4.18 16.17 -1.96
N THR A 99 3.52 15.22 -2.62
CA THR A 99 3.89 14.70 -3.94
C THR A 99 2.73 14.75 -4.94
N GLU A 100 3.03 14.54 -6.22
CA GLU A 100 2.02 14.38 -7.28
C GLU A 100 1.11 13.15 -7.11
N PHE A 101 1.43 12.27 -6.15
CA PHE A 101 0.67 11.07 -5.81
C PHE A 101 -0.31 11.29 -4.64
N ALA A 102 -0.60 12.55 -4.29
CA ALA A 102 -1.62 12.89 -3.31
C ALA A 102 -2.97 12.23 -3.66
N VAL A 103 -3.59 11.56 -2.69
CA VAL A 103 -4.89 10.92 -2.89
C VAL A 103 -5.97 11.97 -2.57
N PRO A 104 -6.79 12.41 -3.54
CA PRO A 104 -7.78 13.46 -3.31
C PRO A 104 -8.73 13.06 -2.18
N ILE A 105 -8.77 13.89 -1.13
CA ILE A 105 -9.77 13.78 -0.07
C ILE A 105 -10.96 14.63 -0.52
N ASP A 106 -12.13 14.02 -0.69
CA ASP A 106 -13.37 14.78 -0.83
C ASP A 106 -13.59 15.59 0.47
N PRO A 107 -13.66 16.95 0.40
CA PRO A 107 -13.79 17.82 1.56
C PRO A 107 -15.10 17.68 2.34
N SER A 108 -16.04 16.82 1.90
CA SER A 108 -17.27 16.48 2.65
C SER A 108 -17.03 15.77 4.00
N LEU A 109 -15.78 15.52 4.39
CA LEU A 109 -15.38 14.97 5.69
C LEU A 109 -14.76 16.00 6.66
N GLY A 110 -14.54 17.23 6.22
CA GLY A 110 -14.08 18.33 7.08
C GLY A 110 -15.22 19.11 7.73
N GLY A 111 -16.46 18.88 7.30
CA GLY A 111 -17.67 19.47 7.85
C GLY A 111 -18.70 18.40 8.18
N PRO A 112 -19.68 18.70 9.06
CA PRO A 112 -20.72 17.74 9.41
C PRO A 112 -21.50 17.39 8.13
N ALA A 113 -21.37 16.14 7.67
CA ALA A 113 -22.18 15.60 6.59
C ALA A 113 -23.65 15.69 6.98
N ALA A 114 -24.49 16.19 6.08
CA ALA A 114 -25.93 16.38 6.31
C ALA A 114 -26.68 15.08 6.63
N ASN A 115 -26.07 13.91 6.39
CA ASN A 115 -26.52 12.60 6.84
C ASN A 115 -25.30 11.80 7.32
N PRO A 116 -25.26 11.32 8.58
CA PRO A 116 -24.20 10.42 9.02
C PRO A 116 -24.31 9.13 8.20
N PRO A 117 -23.24 8.70 7.50
CA PRO A 117 -23.24 7.42 6.81
C PRO A 117 -23.50 6.29 7.82
N SER A 118 -24.18 5.25 7.38
CA SER A 118 -24.28 4.03 8.18
C SER A 118 -22.87 3.54 8.56
N ASN A 119 -22.69 2.93 9.74
CA ASN A 119 -21.37 2.43 10.15
C ASN A 119 -20.71 1.58 9.04
N MET A 120 -21.51 0.83 8.27
CA MET A 120 -21.05 -0.01 7.17
C MET A 120 -20.52 0.78 5.96
N GLU A 121 -21.17 1.88 5.56
CA GLU A 121 -20.67 2.75 4.49
C GLU A 121 -19.41 3.51 4.89
N ALA A 122 -19.31 3.93 6.17
CA ALA A 122 -18.11 4.55 6.70
C ALA A 122 -16.91 3.58 6.66
N LEU A 123 -17.12 2.33 7.11
CA LEU A 123 -16.12 1.24 7.04
C LEU A 123 -15.70 0.91 5.60
N ALA A 124 -16.66 0.81 4.68
CA ALA A 124 -16.39 0.55 3.27
C ALA A 124 -15.60 1.71 2.60
N GLY A 125 -15.93 2.95 2.96
CA GLY A 125 -15.19 4.13 2.53
C GLY A 125 -13.75 4.12 3.02
N ASP A 126 -13.52 3.76 4.28
CA ASP A 126 -12.18 3.68 4.86
C ASP A 126 -11.33 2.56 4.25
N SER A 127 -11.90 1.38 4.00
CA SER A 127 -11.22 0.30 3.29
C SER A 127 -10.80 0.71 1.87
N THR A 128 -11.66 1.45 1.16
CA THR A 128 -11.36 1.94 -0.20
C THR A 128 -10.22 2.97 -0.18
N ARG A 129 -10.23 3.89 0.78
CA ARG A 129 -9.16 4.89 0.96
C ARG A 129 -7.83 4.25 1.28
N LEU A 130 -7.81 3.23 2.15
CA LEU A 130 -6.58 2.50 2.48
C LEU A 130 -6.00 1.77 1.27
N ARG A 131 -6.86 1.23 0.39
CA ARG A 131 -6.44 0.65 -0.90
C ARG A 131 -5.87 1.69 -1.86
N GLN A 132 -6.51 2.85 -1.98
CA GLN A 132 -5.99 3.96 -2.79
C GLN A 132 -4.63 4.45 -2.26
N LEU A 133 -4.50 4.59 -0.95
CA LEU A 133 -3.23 4.93 -0.31
C LEU A 133 -2.15 3.87 -0.60
N ALA A 134 -2.51 2.59 -0.53
CA ALA A 134 -1.59 1.50 -0.86
C ALA A 134 -1.11 1.58 -2.31
N ALA A 135 -1.99 1.90 -3.26
CA ALA A 135 -1.62 2.08 -4.66
C ALA A 135 -0.75 3.32 -4.88
N ALA A 136 -1.10 4.46 -4.29
CA ALA A 136 -0.31 5.69 -4.38
C ALA A 136 1.12 5.50 -3.87
N VAL A 137 1.27 4.84 -2.73
CA VAL A 137 2.58 4.45 -2.17
C VAL A 137 3.39 3.62 -3.18
N ILE A 138 2.78 2.62 -3.81
CA ILE A 138 3.47 1.79 -4.81
C ILE A 138 3.90 2.63 -6.02
N ARG A 139 3.02 3.50 -6.53
CA ARG A 139 3.29 4.36 -7.70
C ARG A 139 4.45 5.32 -7.43
N LEU A 140 4.52 5.87 -6.23
CA LEU A 140 5.62 6.74 -5.82
C LEU A 140 6.96 6.02 -5.89
N TRP A 141 7.05 4.80 -5.35
CA TRP A 141 8.26 3.98 -5.49
C TRP A 141 8.51 3.55 -6.93
N ALA A 142 7.48 3.20 -7.70
CA ALA A 142 7.62 2.86 -9.12
C ALA A 142 8.29 3.99 -9.91
N GLU A 143 7.93 5.24 -9.62
CA GLU A 143 8.53 6.42 -10.24
C GLU A 143 10.03 6.54 -9.96
N THR A 144 10.49 6.18 -8.75
CA THR A 144 11.93 6.16 -8.43
C THR A 144 12.73 5.19 -9.30
N PHE A 145 12.10 4.16 -9.84
CA PHE A 145 12.71 3.13 -10.69
C PHE A 145 12.62 3.41 -12.20
N LYS A 146 11.94 4.49 -12.61
CA LYS A 146 11.84 4.89 -14.03
C LYS A 146 13.09 5.60 -14.57
N GLY A 147 14.08 5.81 -13.70
CA GLY A 147 15.36 6.39 -14.02
C GLY A 147 16.23 5.58 -14.98
N THR A 148 17.36 6.18 -15.38
CA THR A 148 18.45 5.45 -16.03
C THR A 148 19.20 4.65 -14.97
N HIS A 149 19.04 3.34 -14.98
CA HIS A 149 19.73 2.42 -14.07
C HIS A 149 20.75 1.56 -14.81
N ILE A 150 21.82 1.17 -14.12
CA ILE A 150 22.87 0.27 -14.65
C ILE A 150 22.29 -1.12 -14.93
N PHE A 151 21.37 -1.60 -14.08
CA PHE A 151 20.77 -2.92 -14.18
C PHE A 151 19.36 -2.83 -14.77
N ASP A 152 19.11 -3.52 -15.89
CA ASP A 152 17.77 -3.61 -16.51
C ASP A 152 16.71 -4.19 -15.56
N LEU A 153 17.13 -5.00 -14.59
CA LEU A 153 16.25 -5.54 -13.54
C LEU A 153 15.51 -4.42 -12.78
N VAL A 154 16.12 -3.25 -12.61
CA VAL A 154 15.47 -2.12 -11.91
C VAL A 154 14.28 -1.58 -12.69
N ARG A 155 14.36 -1.56 -14.03
CA ARG A 155 13.23 -1.22 -14.90
C ARG A 155 12.09 -2.24 -14.77
N VAL A 156 12.44 -3.53 -14.63
CA VAL A 156 11.47 -4.61 -14.39
C VAL A 156 10.81 -4.45 -13.02
N MET A 157 11.56 -4.06 -11.98
CA MET A 157 11.00 -3.73 -10.66
C MET A 157 9.99 -2.60 -10.74
N GLY A 158 10.35 -1.46 -11.34
CA GLY A 158 9.45 -0.32 -11.52
C GLY A 158 8.17 -0.68 -12.28
N SER A 159 8.31 -1.37 -13.42
CA SER A 159 7.16 -1.83 -14.22
C SER A 159 6.27 -2.82 -13.47
N SER A 160 6.86 -3.65 -12.59
CA SER A 160 6.12 -4.60 -11.76
C SER A 160 5.35 -3.90 -10.65
N LEU A 161 5.90 -2.85 -10.06
CA LEU A 161 5.21 -2.00 -9.09
C LEU A 161 4.03 -1.26 -9.74
N ASP A 162 4.22 -0.64 -10.91
CA ASP A 162 3.12 0.01 -11.64
C ASP A 162 1.96 -0.95 -11.96
N GLY A 163 2.32 -2.17 -12.42
CA GLY A 163 1.34 -3.24 -12.63
C GLY A 163 0.64 -3.66 -11.35
N TYR A 164 1.38 -3.77 -10.23
CA TYR A 164 0.83 -4.14 -8.93
C TYR A 164 -0.12 -3.05 -8.39
N ALA A 165 0.24 -1.77 -8.48
CA ALA A 165 -0.63 -0.65 -8.09
C ALA A 165 -1.97 -0.68 -8.83
N SER A 166 -1.92 -0.94 -10.14
CA SER A 166 -3.10 -1.04 -10.99
C SER A 166 -4.01 -2.23 -10.62
N LEU A 167 -3.45 -3.31 -10.06
CA LEU A 167 -4.22 -4.45 -9.54
C LEU A 167 -4.82 -4.16 -8.15
N VAL A 168 -4.16 -3.32 -7.34
CA VAL A 168 -4.64 -2.92 -6.01
C VAL A 168 -5.83 -1.96 -6.09
N GLU A 169 -5.81 -1.04 -7.06
CA GLU A 169 -6.90 -0.08 -7.32
C GLU A 169 -8.18 -0.76 -7.83
N LYS A 170 -8.05 -1.89 -8.52
CA LYS A 170 -9.22 -2.67 -8.94
C LYS A 170 -9.93 -3.22 -7.69
N PRO A 171 -11.23 -2.95 -7.51
CA PRO A 171 -12.01 -3.59 -6.47
C PRO A 171 -11.90 -5.10 -6.66
N HIS A 172 -11.31 -5.78 -5.69
CA HIS A 172 -11.23 -7.22 -5.72
C HIS A 172 -12.60 -7.76 -5.32
N ASP A 173 -13.40 -8.22 -6.28
CA ASP A 173 -14.55 -9.08 -6.02
C ASP A 173 -14.04 -10.31 -5.28
N ARG A 174 -14.16 -10.32 -3.94
CA ARG A 174 -13.97 -11.54 -3.17
C ARG A 174 -15.24 -12.36 -3.35
N ALA A 175 -15.21 -13.29 -4.30
CA ALA A 175 -16.04 -14.48 -4.18
C ALA A 175 -15.72 -15.13 -2.82
N PRO A 176 -16.71 -15.40 -1.96
CA PRO A 176 -16.47 -16.10 -0.71
C PRO A 176 -15.99 -17.51 -1.05
N MET A 177 -14.72 -17.79 -0.76
CA MET A 177 -14.20 -19.16 -0.82
C MET A 177 -15.06 -19.97 0.17
N GLY A 178 -15.91 -20.83 -0.41
CA GLY A 178 -17.02 -21.45 0.28
C GLY A 178 -16.57 -22.16 1.54
N ARG A 179 -17.38 -22.00 2.59
CA ARG A 179 -17.51 -23.01 3.63
C ARG A 179 -17.72 -24.35 2.92
N ILE A 180 -16.70 -25.20 2.91
CA ILE A 180 -16.88 -26.60 2.55
C ILE A 180 -17.84 -27.15 3.60
N ALA A 181 -19.02 -27.53 3.11
CA ALA A 181 -20.11 -28.09 3.90
C ALA A 181 -19.62 -29.34 4.63
N ALA A 182 -19.56 -29.27 5.96
CA ALA A 182 -19.53 -30.44 6.82
C ALA A 182 -20.95 -30.63 7.37
N GLU A 183 -21.87 -31.10 6.53
CA GLU A 183 -23.10 -31.80 6.94
C GLU A 183 -23.73 -32.48 5.71
N ALA A 184 -23.43 -33.77 5.55
CA ALA A 184 -24.29 -34.81 4.92
C ALA A 184 -23.52 -36.14 5.07
N GLY A 185 -24.00 -37.17 5.76
CA GLY A 185 -25.30 -37.34 6.38
C GLY A 185 -25.30 -38.53 7.35
N LEU A 186 -26.40 -38.58 8.10
CA LEU A 186 -26.88 -39.75 8.82
C LEU A 186 -27.03 -40.95 7.87
N GLY A 187 -26.52 -42.09 8.31
CA GLY A 187 -26.78 -43.43 7.80
C GLY A 187 -26.43 -44.43 8.89
#